data_AF-A0A662T2U1-F1
#
_entry.id   AF-A0A662T2U1-F1
#
_cell.length_a   1.000
_cell.length_b   1.000
_cell.length_c   1.000
_cell.angle_alpha   90.00
_cell.angle_beta   90.00
_cell.angle_gamma   90.00
#
_symmetry.space_group_name_H-M   'P 1'
#
loop_
_entity.id
_entity.type
_entity.pdbx_description
1 polymer ?
#
loop_
_entity_poly.entity_id
_entity_poly.type
_entity_poly.pdbx_seq_one_letter_code
_entity_poly.pdbx_strand_id
1 'polypeptide(L)'
;MSVEGAGLGHTATSEITLHLTLDAFIVVSSRVGLRGCSTLSIMSKPLLRDMLRPLILVMLCEKPMHGYQLIERIRDVTGFTFGPGVVYPLLYKLEEKGLIRGEWIERGVRRRVRIYRLTEEGRKMVREVRDLLEKVYSMLVS
;
A
#
# COMPACT_ATOMS: atom_id res chain seq x y z
N MET A 1 -17.46 -65.52 -7.66
CA MET A 1 -17.84 -64.43 -6.75
C MET A 1 -17.09 -63.20 -7.24
N SER A 2 -17.83 -62.29 -7.87
CA SER A 2 -17.29 -61.15 -8.63
C SER A 2 -16.66 -60.11 -7.72
N VAL A 3 -15.47 -59.64 -8.10
CA VAL A 3 -14.86 -58.41 -7.60
C VAL A 3 -15.17 -57.31 -8.62
N GLU A 4 -16.16 -56.49 -8.30
CA GLU A 4 -16.46 -55.23 -9.01
C GLU A 4 -15.61 -54.10 -8.40
N GLY A 5 -15.05 -53.27 -9.28
CA GLY A 5 -14.28 -52.09 -8.90
C GLY A 5 -15.14 -50.84 -8.70
N ALA A 6 -14.61 -49.91 -7.92
CA ALA A 6 -14.84 -48.46 -7.93
C ALA A 6 -13.86 -47.91 -6.88
N GLY A 7 -13.02 -46.92 -7.11
CA GLY A 7 -13.30 -45.67 -7.81
C GLY A 7 -13.31 -44.54 -6.76
N LEU A 8 -12.24 -43.75 -6.77
CA LEU A 8 -12.18 -42.33 -6.38
C LEU A 8 -12.34 -41.96 -4.90
N GLY A 9 -11.35 -41.22 -4.38
CA GLY A 9 -11.47 -40.59 -3.07
C GLY A 9 -10.27 -39.77 -2.56
N HIS A 10 -9.30 -39.37 -3.41
CA HIS A 10 -8.43 -38.25 -3.05
C HIS A 10 -9.17 -36.94 -3.35
N THR A 11 -10.05 -36.52 -2.43
CA THR A 11 -10.50 -35.12 -2.42
C THR A 11 -9.47 -34.31 -1.67
N ALA A 12 -8.67 -33.61 -2.47
CA ALA A 12 -7.72 -32.59 -2.08
C ALA A 12 -8.37 -31.58 -1.12
N THR A 13 -8.10 -31.75 0.16
CA THR A 13 -8.29 -30.72 1.18
C THR A 13 -7.17 -29.70 1.04
N SER A 14 -7.20 -28.81 0.05
CA SER A 14 -6.36 -27.57 0.00
C SER A 14 -6.35 -26.90 -1.38
N GLU A 15 -7.42 -26.23 -1.82
CA GLU A 15 -7.23 -25.32 -2.98
C GLU A 15 -8.27 -24.20 -3.20
N ILE A 16 -9.10 -23.83 -2.22
CA ILE A 16 -10.17 -22.83 -2.45
C ILE A 16 -9.95 -21.48 -1.74
N THR A 17 -8.90 -21.30 -0.94
CA THR A 17 -8.66 -20.02 -0.23
C THR A 17 -7.61 -19.14 -0.91
N LEU A 18 -7.71 -18.85 -2.21
CA LEU A 18 -6.76 -17.93 -2.86
C LEU A 18 -7.29 -17.04 -3.99
N HIS A 19 -8.60 -16.96 -4.24
CA HIS A 19 -9.10 -16.25 -5.43
C HIS A 19 -9.97 -14.99 -5.19
N LEU A 20 -9.97 -14.38 -3.99
CA LEU A 20 -10.86 -13.24 -3.70
C LEU A 20 -10.22 -12.00 -3.05
N THR A 21 -8.91 -11.79 -3.16
CA THR A 21 -8.27 -10.58 -2.61
C THR A 21 -7.58 -9.65 -3.62
N LEU A 22 -7.47 -10.03 -4.90
CA LEU A 22 -6.74 -9.20 -5.89
C LEU A 22 -7.60 -8.28 -6.77
N ASP A 23 -8.92 -8.47 -6.84
CA ASP A 23 -9.75 -7.69 -7.76
C ASP A 23 -10.05 -6.25 -7.30
N ALA A 24 -9.91 -5.95 -6.00
CA ALA A 24 -10.04 -4.58 -5.51
C ALA A 24 -8.84 -3.68 -5.87
N PHE A 25 -7.69 -4.26 -6.20
CA PHE A 25 -6.46 -3.51 -6.46
C PHE A 25 -6.37 -2.97 -7.90
N ILE A 26 -6.99 -3.66 -8.87
CA ILE A 26 -6.90 -3.30 -10.28
C ILE A 26 -7.80 -2.08 -10.62
N VAL A 27 -8.90 -1.86 -9.89
CA VAL A 27 -9.80 -0.72 -10.17
C VAL A 27 -9.14 0.64 -9.85
N VAL A 28 -8.24 0.72 -8.86
CA VAL A 28 -7.54 1.98 -8.53
C VAL A 28 -6.44 2.29 -9.55
N SER A 29 -5.71 1.28 -10.04
CA SER A 29 -4.67 1.49 -11.07
C SER A 29 -5.22 1.80 -12.46
N SER A 30 -6.47 1.44 -12.77
CA SER A 30 -7.06 1.63 -14.11
C SER A 30 -7.86 2.93 -14.28
N ARG A 31 -8.23 3.63 -13.19
CA ARG A 31 -8.78 5.00 -13.26
C ARG A 31 -7.77 6.11 -12.99
N VAL A 32 -6.70 5.80 -12.27
CA VAL A 32 -5.63 6.75 -12.02
C VAL A 32 -4.59 6.59 -13.14
N GLY A 33 -4.94 7.10 -14.31
CA GLY A 33 -4.05 7.22 -15.47
C GLY A 33 -2.91 8.19 -15.19
N LEU A 34 -1.98 7.86 -14.29
CA LEU A 34 -0.76 8.63 -14.02
C LEU A 34 0.28 8.35 -15.11
N ARG A 35 -0.09 8.55 -16.38
CA ARG A 35 0.89 8.77 -17.45
C ARG A 35 1.01 10.27 -17.65
N GLY A 36 2.12 10.84 -17.19
CA GLY A 36 2.54 12.20 -17.55
C GLY A 36 1.62 13.32 -17.06
N CYS A 37 1.17 13.29 -15.80
CA CYS A 37 0.37 14.38 -15.25
C CYS A 37 1.27 15.59 -14.91
N SER A 38 1.33 16.57 -15.81
CA SER A 38 1.93 17.88 -15.60
C SER A 38 1.09 18.79 -14.66
N THR A 39 -0.01 18.30 -14.08
CA THR A 39 -0.90 19.06 -13.16
C THR A 39 -0.36 19.22 -11.75
N LEU A 40 0.70 18.50 -11.38
CA LEU A 40 1.41 18.68 -10.10
C LEU A 40 2.02 20.08 -9.94
N SER A 41 2.08 20.88 -11.01
CA SER A 41 2.48 22.29 -10.97
C SER A 41 1.56 23.18 -10.10
N ILE A 42 0.33 22.75 -9.78
CA ILE A 42 -0.61 23.50 -8.92
C ILE A 42 -0.51 23.07 -7.44
N MET A 43 0.01 21.86 -7.17
CA MET A 43 0.16 21.38 -5.79
C MET A 43 1.34 22.07 -5.10
N SER A 44 1.03 22.95 -4.14
CA SER A 44 2.04 23.60 -3.34
C SER A 44 2.76 22.59 -2.43
N LYS A 45 4.08 22.78 -2.23
CA LYS A 45 4.89 21.93 -1.32
C LYS A 45 4.28 21.76 0.09
N PRO A 46 3.61 22.76 0.70
CA PRO A 46 2.90 22.58 1.97
C PRO A 46 1.77 21.55 1.89
N LEU A 47 0.92 21.62 0.85
CA LEU A 47 -0.20 20.70 0.68
C LEU A 47 0.29 19.26 0.52
N LEU A 48 1.35 19.05 -0.28
CA LEU A 48 1.97 17.73 -0.43
C LEU A 48 2.59 17.19 0.86
N ARG A 49 3.13 18.08 1.71
CA ARG A 49 3.66 17.68 3.02
C ARG A 49 2.53 17.14 3.91
N ASP A 50 1.35 17.76 3.86
CA ASP A 50 0.18 17.29 4.63
C ASP A 50 -0.38 15.97 4.07
N MET A 51 -0.35 15.82 2.74
CA MET A 51 -0.72 14.57 2.07
C MET A 51 0.30 13.43 2.23
N LEU A 52 1.49 13.69 2.77
CA LEU A 52 2.55 12.69 2.85
C LEU A 52 2.16 11.48 3.72
N ARG A 53 1.37 11.70 4.77
CA ARG A 53 0.91 10.61 5.67
C ARG A 53 -0.04 9.65 4.96
N PRO A 54 -1.19 10.11 4.41
CA PRO A 54 -2.08 9.22 3.67
C PRO A 54 -1.38 8.57 2.47
N LEU A 55 -0.47 9.29 1.80
CA LEU A 55 0.30 8.74 0.69
C LEU A 55 1.17 7.54 1.09
N ILE A 56 1.93 7.65 2.20
CA ILE A 56 2.74 6.54 2.72
C ILE A 56 1.86 5.35 3.12
N LEU A 57 0.72 5.59 3.77
CA LEU A 57 -0.19 4.52 4.18
C LEU A 57 -0.80 3.80 2.98
N VAL A 58 -1.19 4.52 1.93
CA VAL A 58 -1.67 3.92 0.68
C VAL A 58 -0.57 3.07 0.02
N MET A 59 0.67 3.56 -0.08
CA MET A 59 1.79 2.80 -0.65
C MET A 59 2.06 1.51 0.13
N LEU A 60 2.03 1.57 1.46
CA LEU A 60 2.23 0.41 2.34
C LEU A 60 1.04 -0.56 2.33
N CYS A 61 -0.13 -0.14 1.83
CA CYS A 61 -1.26 -1.03 1.55
C CYS A 61 -1.01 -1.88 0.29
N GLU A 62 -0.21 -1.40 -0.67
CA GLU A 62 0.15 -2.18 -1.86
C GLU A 62 1.09 -3.33 -1.49
N LYS A 63 2.14 -3.02 -0.72
CA LYS A 63 3.12 -3.99 -0.23
C LYS A 63 4.00 -3.42 0.88
N PRO A 64 4.64 -4.29 1.69
CA PRO A 64 5.76 -3.90 2.54
C PRO A 64 6.87 -3.19 1.77
N MET A 65 7.41 -2.10 2.32
CA MET A 65 8.48 -1.32 1.67
C MET A 65 9.55 -0.87 2.68
N HIS A 66 10.78 -0.70 2.20
CA HIS A 66 11.81 0.02 2.96
C HIS A 66 11.62 1.53 2.85
N GLY A 67 12.17 2.29 3.80
CA GLY A 67 12.02 3.75 3.83
C GLY A 67 12.52 4.44 2.55
N TYR A 68 13.58 3.93 1.93
CA TYR A 68 14.07 4.50 0.67
C TYR A 68 13.17 4.18 -0.53
N GLN A 69 12.59 2.97 -0.62
CA GLN A 69 11.52 2.67 -1.58
C GLN A 69 10.36 3.64 -1.48
N LEU A 70 9.95 4.00 -0.27
CA LEU A 70 8.88 4.99 -0.06
C LEU A 70 9.29 6.35 -0.60
N ILE A 71 10.51 6.82 -0.30
CA ILE A 71 11.04 8.09 -0.83
C ILE A 71 11.02 8.10 -2.37
N GLU A 72 11.50 7.03 -3.01
CA GLU A 72 11.49 6.91 -4.46
C GLU A 72 10.07 6.89 -5.02
N ARG A 73 9.18 6.09 -4.43
CA ARG A 73 7.79 5.97 -4.86
C ARG A 73 7.02 7.28 -4.71
N ILE A 74 7.25 8.03 -3.63
CA ILE A 74 6.68 9.37 -3.44
C ILE A 74 7.13 10.31 -4.56
N ARG A 75 8.42 10.32 -4.90
CA ARG A 75 8.95 11.12 -6.00
C ARG A 75 8.34 10.71 -7.34
N ASP A 76 8.19 9.42 -7.59
CA ASP A 76 7.65 8.92 -8.86
C ASP A 76 6.17 9.30 -9.05
N VAL A 77 5.38 9.28 -7.96
CA VAL A 77 3.95 9.61 -8.00
C VAL A 77 3.69 11.11 -7.99
N THR A 78 4.49 11.87 -7.22
CA THR A 78 4.24 13.31 -7.00
C THR A 78 5.17 14.23 -7.79
N GLY A 79 6.28 13.74 -8.34
CA GLY A 79 7.32 14.60 -8.89
C GLY A 79 8.10 15.43 -7.84
N PHE A 80 7.73 15.38 -6.56
CA PHE A 80 8.41 16.09 -5.48
C PHE A 80 9.32 15.15 -4.69
N THR A 81 10.55 15.61 -4.44
CA THR A 81 11.50 14.86 -3.62
C THR A 81 11.38 15.28 -2.16
N PHE A 82 11.01 14.33 -1.31
CA PHE A 82 11.11 14.47 0.14
C PHE A 82 12.35 13.75 0.64
N GLY A 83 13.24 14.50 1.29
CA GLY A 83 14.47 13.92 1.83
C GLY A 83 14.23 12.97 3.01
N PRO A 84 15.25 12.16 3.37
CA PRO A 84 15.22 11.29 4.54
C PRO A 84 14.77 11.99 5.83
N GLY A 85 15.20 13.25 6.05
CA GLY A 85 14.84 14.05 7.21
C GLY A 85 13.36 14.43 7.33
N VAL A 86 12.54 14.15 6.31
CA VAL A 86 11.08 14.31 6.38
C VAL A 86 10.39 12.96 6.51
N VAL A 87 10.80 11.97 5.70
CA VAL A 87 10.12 10.68 5.62
C VAL A 87 10.37 9.83 6.86
N TYR A 88 11.60 9.72 7.36
CA TYR A 88 11.89 8.86 8.51
C TYR A 88 11.24 9.34 9.82
N PRO A 89 11.25 10.65 10.16
CA PRO A 89 10.50 11.13 11.31
C PRO A 89 9.00 10.90 11.19
N LEU A 90 8.44 10.96 9.97
CA LEU A 90 7.03 10.63 9.76
C LEU A 90 6.77 9.14 9.95
N LEU A 91 7.62 8.25 9.44
CA LEU A 91 7.51 6.81 9.66
C LEU A 91 7.54 6.47 11.15
N TYR A 92 8.43 7.10 11.91
CA TYR A 92 8.46 6.94 13.37
C TYR A 92 7.12 7.34 14.01
N LYS A 93 6.55 8.49 13.64
CA LYS A 93 5.23 8.93 14.15
C LYS A 93 4.09 7.99 13.76
N LEU A 94 4.14 7.41 12.56
CA LEU A 94 3.12 6.44 12.11
C LEU A 94 3.24 5.12 12.89
N GLU A 95 4.46 4.71 13.21
CA GLU A 95 4.74 3.51 14.00
C GLU A 95 4.34 3.70 15.47
N GLU A 96 4.64 4.87 16.06
CA GLU A 96 4.20 5.27 17.40
C GLU A 96 2.67 5.29 17.53
N LYS A 97 1.97 5.71 16.46
CA LYS A 97 0.51 5.65 16.38
C LYS A 97 -0.06 4.25 16.10
N GLY A 98 0.80 3.24 15.95
CA GLY A 98 0.39 1.87 15.66
C GLY A 98 -0.22 1.67 14.26
N LEU A 99 -0.05 2.62 13.34
CA LEU A 99 -0.59 2.55 11.96
C LEU A 99 0.29 1.71 11.04
N ILE A 100 1.59 1.64 11.35
CA ILE A 100 2.56 0.82 10.65
C ILE A 100 3.42 0.06 11.65
N ARG A 101 4.06 -1.02 11.19
CA ARG A 101 5.05 -1.78 11.95
C ARG A 101 6.34 -1.90 11.14
N GLY A 102 7.47 -1.54 11.74
CA GLY A 102 8.79 -1.73 11.16
C GLY A 102 9.47 -2.99 11.69
N GLU A 103 10.00 -3.80 10.78
CA GLU A 103 10.76 -5.01 11.10
C GLU A 103 12.14 -4.93 10.45
N TRP A 104 13.18 -5.27 11.21
CA TRP A 104 14.53 -5.35 10.68
C TRP A 104 14.75 -6.70 10.01
N ILE A 105 14.97 -6.67 8.70
CA ILE A 105 15.27 -7.86 7.90
C ILE A 105 16.75 -7.86 7.54
N GLU A 106 17.38 -9.03 7.64
CA GLU A 106 18.75 -9.23 7.20
C GLU A 106 18.81 -9.27 5.68
N ARG A 107 19.75 -8.53 5.10
CA ARG A 107 20.03 -8.51 3.66
C ARG A 107 21.53 -8.74 3.46
N GLY A 108 21.88 -10.00 3.28
CA GLY A 108 23.28 -10.45 3.21
C GLY A 108 23.99 -10.38 4.56
N VAL A 109 25.32 -10.53 4.52
CA VAL A 109 26.14 -10.85 5.72
C VAL A 109 26.25 -9.69 6.73
N ARG A 110 26.00 -8.44 6.35
CA ARG A 110 26.25 -7.26 7.22
C ARG A 110 25.23 -6.12 7.15
N ARG A 111 24.15 -6.24 6.35
CA ARG A 111 23.22 -5.12 6.15
C ARG A 111 21.84 -5.50 6.66
N ARG A 112 21.34 -4.74 7.64
CA ARG A 112 19.94 -4.81 8.09
C ARG A 112 19.17 -3.69 7.41
N VAL A 113 17.99 -4.01 6.90
CA VAL A 113 17.07 -3.03 6.32
C VAL A 113 15.77 -3.09 7.10
N ARG A 114 15.24 -1.93 7.50
CA ARG A 114 13.93 -1.85 8.14
C ARG A 114 12.85 -1.83 7.05
N ILE A 115 11.98 -2.83 7.07
CA ILE A 115 10.81 -2.94 6.23
C ILE A 115 9.59 -2.54 7.03
N TYR A 116 8.78 -1.64 6.48
CA TYR A 116 7.54 -1.18 7.07
C TYR A 116 6.36 -1.91 6.44
N ARG A 117 5.37 -2.24 7.25
CA ARG A 117 4.10 -2.86 6.84
C ARG A 117 2.93 -2.13 7.48
N LEU A 118 1.78 -2.14 6.81
CA LEU A 118 0.54 -1.61 7.38
C LEU A 118 0.00 -2.54 8.48
N THR A 119 -0.46 -1.96 9.59
CA THR A 119 -1.22 -2.67 10.61
C THR A 119 -2.71 -2.72 10.24
N GLU A 120 -3.54 -3.40 11.05
CA GLU A 120 -5.00 -3.35 10.85
C GLU A 120 -5.57 -1.94 11.09
N GLU A 121 -5.07 -1.22 12.11
CA GLU A 121 -5.46 0.17 12.36
C GLU A 121 -5.04 1.09 11.21
N GLY A 122 -3.84 0.87 10.64
CA GLY A 122 -3.43 1.54 9.41
C GLY A 122 -4.37 1.28 8.23
N ARG A 123 -4.83 0.03 8.05
CA ARG A 123 -5.81 -0.33 7.01
C ARG A 123 -7.15 0.36 7.22
N LYS A 124 -7.64 0.48 8.45
CA LYS A 124 -8.85 1.24 8.77
C LYS A 124 -8.71 2.71 8.36
N MET A 125 -7.60 3.35 8.73
CA MET A 125 -7.34 4.74 8.34
C MET A 125 -7.29 4.94 6.82
N VAL A 126 -6.69 4.00 6.07
CA VAL A 126 -6.69 4.06 4.59
C VAL A 126 -8.11 3.99 4.04
N ARG A 127 -8.98 3.14 4.60
CA ARG A 127 -10.39 3.07 4.20
C ARG A 127 -11.11 4.40 4.45
N GLU A 128 -10.96 4.98 5.62
CA GLU A 128 -11.58 6.29 5.95
C GLU A 128 -11.13 7.40 5.02
N VAL A 129 -9.83 7.46 4.71
CA VAL A 129 -9.26 8.44 3.77
C VAL A 129 -9.84 8.23 2.37
N ARG A 130 -9.93 6.98 1.90
CA ARG A 130 -10.53 6.67 0.60
C ARG A 130 -11.99 7.13 0.54
N ASP A 131 -12.78 6.76 1.54
CA ASP A 131 -14.21 7.08 1.57
C ASP A 131 -14.45 8.61 1.62
N LEU A 132 -13.56 9.37 2.29
CA LEU A 132 -13.58 10.83 2.25
C LEU A 132 -13.22 11.37 0.85
N LEU A 133 -12.16 10.86 0.23
CA LEU A 133 -11.74 11.29 -1.10
C LEU A 133 -12.80 11.01 -2.16
N GLU A 134 -13.50 9.89 -2.07
CA GLU A 134 -14.63 9.56 -2.95
C GLU A 134 -15.77 10.59 -2.82
N LYS A 135 -16.10 11.00 -1.59
CA LYS A 135 -17.10 12.05 -1.34
C LYS A 135 -16.66 13.41 -1.85
N VAL A 136 -15.41 13.79 -1.65
CA VAL A 136 -14.88 15.07 -2.15
C VAL A 136 -14.86 15.06 -3.68
N TYR A 137 -14.46 13.95 -4.29
CA TYR A 137 -14.45 13.79 -5.74
C TYR A 137 -15.86 13.92 -6.33
N SER A 138 -16.88 13.33 -5.70
CA SER A 138 -18.26 13.47 -6.18
C SER A 138 -18.75 14.92 -6.09
N MET A 139 -18.32 15.71 -5.10
CA MET A 139 -18.65 17.15 -5.01
C MET A 139 -17.99 17.99 -6.11
N LEU A 140 -16.82 17.58 -6.62
CA LEU A 140 -16.11 18.30 -7.67
C LEU A 140 -16.66 18.04 -9.08
N VAL A 141 -17.33 16.90 -9.26
CA VAL A 141 -17.84 16.43 -10.58
C VAL A 141 -19.36 16.61 -10.70
N SER A 142 -20.03 17.08 -9.64
CA SER A 142 -21.46 17.46 -9.64
C SER A 142 -21.63 18.93 -10.01
#